data_AF-A0A316GJQ7-F1
#
_entry.id   AF-A0A316GJQ7-F1
#
_cell.length_a   1.000
_cell.length_b   1.000
_cell.length_c   1.000
_cell.angle_alpha   90.00
_cell.angle_beta   90.00
_cell.angle_gamma   90.00
#
_symmetry.space_group_name_H-M   'P 1'
#
loop_
_entity.id
_entity.type
_entity.pdbx_description
1 polymer ?
#
loop_
_entity_poly.entity_id
_entity_poly.type
_entity_poly.pdbx_seq_one_letter_code
_entity_poly.pdbx_strand_id
1 'polypeptide(L)'
;MRRAAPLVALMLLASPGQAQDDAFTRQMDAALAPAGDSAPFLRCTGFFQAFRVLAGVESEPGAAALERELDLAVMSTLLRQQETGAEETAVMDEIRPLIEAASALYVDRIVANEAATGMVMDDGLMDTLEACSELRLQFLDAMESLSE
;
A
#
# COMPACT_ATOMS: atom_id res chain seq x y z
N MET A 1 -33.41 30.73 41.10
CA MET A 1 -32.02 30.87 40.60
C MET A 1 -31.53 29.51 40.12
N ARG A 2 -31.63 29.20 38.82
CA ARG A 2 -31.12 27.95 38.22
C ARG A 2 -29.76 28.26 37.60
N ARG A 3 -28.69 27.67 38.12
CA ARG A 3 -27.35 27.71 37.50
C ARG A 3 -27.34 26.67 36.39
N ALA A 4 -27.28 27.13 35.14
CA ALA A 4 -26.90 26.29 34.01
C ALA A 4 -25.37 26.21 34.00
N ALA A 5 -24.81 25.01 34.14
CA ALA A 5 -23.40 24.75 33.88
C ALA A 5 -23.26 24.40 32.38
N PRO A 6 -22.29 24.97 31.65
CA PRO A 6 -22.05 24.54 30.28
C PRO A 6 -21.23 23.24 30.31
N LEU A 7 -21.81 22.19 29.74
CA LEU A 7 -21.09 21.01 29.27
C LEU A 7 -20.11 21.47 28.18
N VAL A 8 -18.83 21.56 28.51
CA VAL A 8 -17.76 21.66 27.52
C VAL A 8 -17.59 20.27 26.91
N ALA A 9 -18.20 20.05 25.75
CA ALA A 9 -17.90 18.90 24.91
C ALA A 9 -16.54 19.14 24.25
N LEU A 10 -15.50 18.44 24.73
CA LEU A 10 -14.24 18.29 23.99
C LEU A 10 -14.54 17.47 22.73
N MET A 11 -14.76 18.14 21.60
CA MET A 11 -14.68 17.47 20.30
C MET A 11 -13.20 17.27 19.98
N LEU A 12 -12.74 16.02 20.04
CA LEU A 12 -11.48 15.58 19.45
C LEU A 12 -11.61 15.72 17.92
N LEU A 13 -11.32 16.91 17.41
CA LEU A 13 -11.22 17.14 15.97
C LEU A 13 -9.88 16.55 15.52
N ALA A 14 -9.93 15.42 14.81
CA ALA A 14 -8.77 14.88 14.13
C ALA A 14 -8.19 15.95 13.19
N SER A 15 -6.86 16.05 13.14
CA SER A 15 -6.20 16.93 12.18
C SER A 15 -6.54 16.47 10.75
N PRO A 16 -6.66 17.38 9.77
CA PRO A 16 -7.02 17.01 8.39
C PRO A 16 -6.15 15.88 7.81
N GLY A 17 -4.85 15.84 8.13
CA GLY A 17 -3.95 14.75 7.71
C GLY A 17 -4.33 13.39 8.30
N GLN A 18 -4.64 13.34 9.60
CA GLN A 18 -5.05 12.08 10.28
C GLN A 18 -6.36 11.53 9.70
N ALA A 19 -7.32 12.40 9.38
CA ALA A 19 -8.57 11.97 8.76
C ALA A 19 -8.36 11.39 7.34
N GLN A 20 -7.38 11.91 6.60
CA GLN A 20 -7.01 11.41 5.29
C GLN A 20 -6.31 10.04 5.39
N ASP A 21 -5.44 9.84 6.39
CA ASP A 21 -4.76 8.56 6.67
C ASP A 21 -5.74 7.46 7.08
N ASP A 22 -6.69 7.80 7.95
CA ASP A 22 -7.74 6.87 8.40
C ASP A 22 -8.69 6.48 7.26
N ALA A 23 -8.99 7.42 6.36
CA ALA A 23 -9.80 7.15 5.18
C ALA A 23 -9.05 6.25 4.18
N PHE A 24 -7.78 6.57 3.92
CA PHE A 24 -6.91 5.79 3.05
C PHE A 24 -6.74 4.36 3.55
N THR A 25 -6.39 4.19 4.83
CA THR A 25 -6.19 2.86 5.44
C THR A 25 -7.45 1.99 5.31
N ARG A 26 -8.63 2.53 5.63
CA ARG A 26 -9.89 1.79 5.49
C ARG A 26 -10.20 1.39 4.05
N GLN A 27 -9.93 2.27 3.09
CA GLN A 27 -10.14 1.95 1.67
C GLN A 27 -9.17 0.88 1.19
N MET A 28 -7.91 0.95 1.61
CA MET A 28 -6.90 -0.05 1.29
C MET A 28 -7.25 -1.42 1.88
N ASP A 29 -7.64 -1.47 3.16
CA ASP A 29 -8.03 -2.71 3.81
C ASP A 29 -9.26 -3.33 3.15
N ALA A 30 -10.24 -2.50 2.74
CA ALA A 30 -11.41 -2.97 2.02
C ALA A 30 -11.07 -3.49 0.60
N ALA A 31 -10.17 -2.81 -0.11
CA ALA A 31 -9.73 -3.21 -1.44
C ALA A 31 -8.97 -4.55 -1.42
N LEU A 32 -8.18 -4.79 -0.38
CA LEU A 32 -7.32 -5.97 -0.26
C LEU A 32 -7.90 -7.09 0.61
N ALA A 33 -9.09 -6.91 1.20
CA ALA A 33 -9.75 -7.93 2.01
C ALA A 33 -9.82 -9.34 1.35
N PRO A 34 -10.02 -9.49 0.02
CA PRO A 34 -10.04 -10.81 -0.63
C PRO A 34 -8.70 -11.55 -0.61
N ALA A 35 -7.59 -10.82 -0.44
CA ALA A 35 -6.24 -11.34 -0.60
C ALA A 35 -5.74 -12.17 0.60
N GLY A 36 -6.43 -12.14 1.75
CA GLY A 36 -5.99 -12.87 2.94
C GLY A 36 -4.57 -12.49 3.36
N ASP A 37 -3.72 -13.48 3.60
CA ASP A 37 -2.35 -13.27 4.09
C ASP A 37 -1.42 -12.66 3.03
N SER A 38 -1.80 -12.73 1.75
CA SER A 38 -1.06 -12.05 0.66
C SER A 38 -1.29 -10.53 0.60
N ALA A 39 -2.27 -9.99 1.36
CA ALA A 39 -2.64 -8.57 1.32
C ALA A 39 -1.47 -7.59 1.53
N PRO A 40 -0.54 -7.78 2.48
CA PRO A 40 0.61 -6.87 2.66
C PRO A 40 1.50 -6.79 1.41
N PHE A 41 1.71 -7.91 0.72
CA PHE A 41 2.49 -7.95 -0.50
C PHE A 41 1.77 -7.22 -1.64
N LEU A 42 0.47 -7.47 -1.83
CA LEU A 42 -0.32 -6.75 -2.84
C LEU A 42 -0.38 -5.25 -2.58
N ARG A 43 -0.47 -4.85 -1.30
CA ARG A 43 -0.39 -3.43 -0.89
C ARG A 43 0.93 -2.81 -1.33
N CYS A 44 2.05 -3.50 -1.11
CA CYS A 44 3.36 -2.99 -1.50
C CYS A 44 3.61 -3.04 -3.01
N THR A 45 3.10 -4.06 -3.71
CA THR A 45 3.11 -4.10 -5.18
C THR A 45 2.35 -2.90 -5.76
N GLY A 46 1.15 -2.62 -5.24
CA GLY A 46 0.35 -1.46 -5.65
C GLY A 46 1.07 -0.14 -5.37
N PHE A 47 1.77 -0.02 -4.24
CA PHE A 47 2.57 1.16 -3.90
C PHE A 47 3.67 1.44 -4.93
N PHE A 48 4.49 0.44 -5.27
CA PHE A 48 5.55 0.62 -6.26
C PHE A 48 5.01 0.82 -7.67
N GLN A 49 3.88 0.18 -8.01
CA GLN A 49 3.19 0.45 -9.27
C GLN A 49 2.71 1.91 -9.35
N ALA A 50 2.12 2.47 -8.28
CA ALA A 50 1.71 3.87 -8.23
C ALA A 50 2.90 4.81 -8.43
N PHE A 51 4.01 4.53 -7.74
CA PHE A 51 5.27 5.26 -7.91
C PHE A 51 5.80 5.21 -9.33
N ARG A 52 5.81 4.03 -9.96
CA ARG A 52 6.27 3.86 -11.34
C ARG A 52 5.41 4.65 -12.33
N VAL A 53 4.09 4.65 -12.13
CA VAL A 53 3.15 5.41 -12.96
C VAL A 53 3.42 6.92 -12.86
N LEU A 54 3.67 7.42 -11.65
CA LEU A 54 3.92 8.85 -11.41
C LEU A 54 5.32 9.31 -11.83
N ALA A 55 6.36 8.50 -11.56
CA ALA A 55 7.74 8.81 -11.91
C ALA A 55 8.02 8.65 -13.42
N GLY A 56 7.24 7.82 -14.10
CA GLY A 56 7.44 7.45 -15.50
C GLY A 56 8.41 6.29 -15.66
N VAL A 57 8.04 5.32 -16.52
CA VAL A 57 8.74 4.03 -16.70
C VAL A 57 10.17 4.14 -17.21
N GLU A 58 10.51 5.23 -17.90
CA GLU A 58 11.86 5.49 -18.45
C GLU A 58 12.79 6.21 -17.47
N SER A 59 12.27 6.61 -16.30
CA SER A 59 13.07 7.28 -15.28
C SER A 59 13.81 6.26 -14.40
N GLU A 60 14.97 6.64 -13.87
CA GLU A 60 15.70 5.80 -12.90
C GLU A 60 14.83 5.43 -11.67
N PRO A 61 14.05 6.36 -11.05
CA PRO A 61 13.11 6.00 -10.00
C PRO A 61 12.00 5.04 -10.46
N GLY A 62 11.48 5.21 -11.68
CA GLY A 62 10.45 4.34 -12.24
C GLY A 62 10.95 2.93 -12.53
N ALA A 63 12.19 2.79 -13.00
CA ALA A 63 12.84 1.49 -13.18
C ALA A 63 13.08 0.79 -11.84
N ALA A 64 13.54 1.52 -10.82
CA ALA A 64 13.75 0.99 -9.49
C ALA A 64 12.43 0.61 -8.79
N ALA A 65 11.33 1.30 -9.10
CA ALA A 65 10.00 0.94 -8.65
C ALA A 65 9.49 -0.33 -9.35
N LEU A 66 9.74 -0.48 -10.66
CA LEU A 66 9.39 -1.69 -11.41
C LEU A 66 10.05 -2.94 -10.84
N GLU A 67 11.35 -2.88 -10.52
CA GLU A 67 12.06 -4.01 -9.91
C GLU A 67 11.38 -4.47 -8.61
N ARG A 68 11.07 -3.52 -7.73
CA ARG A 68 10.41 -3.80 -6.44
C ARG A 68 8.98 -4.30 -6.62
N GLU A 69 8.23 -3.74 -7.58
CA GLU A 69 6.90 -4.21 -7.96
C GLU A 69 6.94 -5.68 -8.40
N LEU A 70 7.89 -6.06 -9.26
CA LEU A 70 8.01 -7.42 -9.77
C LEU A 70 8.37 -8.42 -8.66
N ASP A 71 9.31 -8.09 -7.78
CA ASP A 71 9.69 -8.98 -6.68
C ASP A 71 8.51 -9.28 -5.76
N LEU A 72 7.72 -8.25 -5.43
CA LEU A 72 6.54 -8.39 -4.58
C LEU A 72 5.37 -9.05 -5.31
N ALA A 73 5.20 -8.81 -6.61
CA ALA A 73 4.20 -9.49 -7.44
C ALA A 73 4.47 -11.01 -7.50
N VAL A 74 5.72 -11.42 -7.73
CA VAL A 74 6.13 -12.83 -7.70
C VAL A 74 5.82 -13.45 -6.34
N MET A 75 6.22 -12.78 -5.25
CA MET A 75 5.95 -13.25 -3.90
C MET A 75 4.45 -13.43 -3.63
N SER A 76 3.65 -12.40 -3.91
CA SER A 76 2.20 -12.47 -3.69
C SER A 76 1.54 -13.60 -4.50
N THR A 77 2.04 -13.88 -5.70
CA THR A 77 1.61 -15.00 -6.52
C THR A 77 1.95 -16.34 -5.85
N LEU A 78 3.21 -16.52 -5.43
CA LEU A 78 3.66 -17.75 -4.78
C LEU A 78 2.90 -18.05 -3.48
N LEU A 79 2.69 -17.05 -2.62
CA LEU A 79 1.90 -17.23 -1.39
C LEU A 79 0.46 -17.59 -1.70
N ARG A 80 -0.16 -16.87 -2.65
CA ARG A 80 -1.56 -17.14 -3.00
C ARG A 80 -1.74 -18.51 -3.62
N GLN A 81 -0.78 -18.99 -4.41
CA GLN A 81 -0.75 -20.38 -4.91
C GLN A 81 -0.67 -21.39 -3.75
N GLN A 82 0.16 -21.12 -2.73
CA GLN A 82 0.24 -21.99 -1.55
C GLN A 82 -1.04 -21.99 -0.72
N GLU A 83 -1.69 -20.84 -0.56
CA GLU A 83 -2.95 -20.69 0.18
C GLU A 83 -4.12 -21.41 -0.52
N THR A 84 -4.21 -21.27 -1.85
CA THR A 84 -5.40 -21.69 -2.62
C THR A 84 -5.22 -23.02 -3.33
N GLY A 85 -3.98 -23.46 -3.56
CA GLY A 85 -3.65 -24.58 -4.44
C GLY A 85 -3.94 -24.32 -5.92
N ALA A 86 -4.19 -23.06 -6.32
CA ALA A 86 -4.49 -22.71 -7.71
C ALA A 86 -3.24 -22.58 -8.57
N GLU A 87 -3.42 -22.76 -9.89
CA GLU A 87 -2.38 -22.53 -10.89
C GLU A 87 -2.01 -21.04 -10.99
N GLU A 88 -0.78 -20.76 -11.39
CA GLU A 88 -0.19 -19.41 -11.43
C GLU A 88 -1.08 -18.41 -12.19
N THR A 89 -1.58 -18.79 -13.36
CA THR A 89 -2.40 -17.91 -14.20
C THR A 89 -3.73 -17.53 -13.53
N ALA A 90 -4.36 -18.47 -12.82
CA ALA A 90 -5.59 -18.22 -12.09
C ALA A 90 -5.36 -17.28 -10.91
N VAL A 91 -4.24 -17.46 -10.20
CA VAL A 91 -3.81 -16.56 -9.12
C VAL A 91 -3.53 -15.17 -9.67
N MET A 92 -2.78 -15.04 -10.77
CA MET A 92 -2.49 -13.74 -11.37
C MET A 92 -3.77 -13.00 -11.80
N ASP A 93 -4.74 -13.71 -12.36
CA ASP A 93 -6.04 -13.13 -12.73
C ASP A 93 -6.85 -12.67 -11.51
N GLU A 94 -6.68 -13.34 -10.35
CA GLU A 94 -7.28 -12.95 -9.09
C GLU A 94 -6.60 -11.71 -8.47
N ILE A 95 -5.27 -11.70 -8.39
CA ILE A 95 -4.54 -10.66 -7.64
C ILE A 95 -4.32 -9.37 -8.45
N ARG A 96 -4.23 -9.45 -9.79
CA ARG A 96 -4.03 -8.28 -10.66
C ARG A 96 -5.04 -7.15 -10.38
N PRO A 97 -6.37 -7.37 -10.35
CA PRO A 97 -7.31 -6.30 -10.06
C PRO A 97 -7.15 -5.72 -8.65
N LEU A 98 -6.65 -6.49 -7.68
CA LEU A 98 -6.39 -6.01 -6.32
C LEU A 98 -5.16 -5.08 -6.28
N ILE A 99 -4.11 -5.43 -7.02
CA ILE A 99 -2.93 -4.58 -7.20
C ILE A 99 -3.31 -3.27 -7.89
N GLU A 100 -4.12 -3.34 -8.96
CA GLU A 100 -4.61 -2.16 -9.68
C GLU A 100 -5.44 -1.25 -8.76
N ALA A 101 -6.31 -1.83 -7.93
CA ALA A 101 -7.09 -1.07 -6.95
C ALA A 101 -6.21 -0.40 -5.89
N ALA A 102 -5.24 -1.12 -5.33
CA ALA A 102 -4.29 -0.56 -4.36
C ALA A 102 -3.45 0.56 -4.99
N SER A 103 -2.95 0.35 -6.21
CA SER A 103 -2.19 1.36 -6.96
C SER A 103 -2.99 2.63 -7.19
N ALA A 104 -4.26 2.52 -7.60
CA ALA A 104 -5.14 3.67 -7.78
C ALA A 104 -5.31 4.48 -6.48
N LEU A 105 -5.51 3.79 -5.35
CA LEU A 105 -5.61 4.45 -4.03
C LEU A 105 -4.33 5.19 -3.66
N TYR A 106 -3.15 4.62 -3.93
CA TYR A 106 -1.88 5.31 -3.69
C TYR A 106 -1.67 6.50 -4.61
N VAL A 107 -2.00 6.38 -5.90
CA VAL A 107 -1.94 7.51 -6.84
C VAL A 107 -2.82 8.67 -6.33
N ASP A 108 -4.06 8.37 -5.96
CA ASP A 108 -4.98 9.38 -5.42
C ASP A 108 -4.43 10.03 -4.13
N ARG A 109 -3.84 9.22 -3.24
CA ARG A 109 -3.22 9.73 -2.01
C ARG A 109 -2.04 10.65 -2.31
N ILE A 110 -1.14 10.24 -3.19
CA ILE A 110 0.06 10.99 -3.54
C ILE A 110 -0.31 12.32 -4.21
N VAL A 111 -1.24 12.29 -5.17
CA VAL A 111 -1.72 13.50 -5.86
C VAL A 111 -2.42 14.46 -4.89
N ALA A 112 -3.25 13.93 -3.98
CA ALA A 112 -3.90 14.74 -2.95
C ALA A 112 -2.88 15.36 -1.98
N ASN A 113 -1.83 14.61 -1.60
CA ASN A 113 -0.77 15.10 -0.74
C ASN A 113 0.04 16.23 -1.42
N GLU A 114 0.44 16.04 -2.67
CA GLU A 114 1.16 17.06 -3.43
C GLU A 114 0.32 18.33 -3.60
N ALA A 115 -0.97 18.21 -3.89
CA ALA A 115 -1.86 19.35 -4.01
C ALA A 115 -2.05 20.10 -2.67
N ALA A 116 -2.03 19.40 -1.55
CA ALA A 116 -2.25 19.98 -0.22
C ALA A 116 -0.98 20.58 0.40
N THR A 117 0.18 19.95 0.18
CA THR A 117 1.43 20.26 0.89
C THR A 117 2.59 20.66 -0.01
N GLY A 118 2.48 20.43 -1.32
CA GLY A 118 3.58 20.57 -2.27
C GLY A 118 4.60 19.43 -2.21
N MET A 119 4.35 18.39 -1.40
CA MET A 119 5.21 17.22 -1.27
C MET A 119 4.49 15.97 -1.79
N VAL A 120 5.19 15.15 -2.56
CA VAL A 120 4.69 13.85 -3.04
C VAL A 120 4.57 12.88 -1.87
N MET A 121 5.57 12.89 -0.98
CA MET A 121 5.69 11.99 0.16
C MET A 121 5.45 12.73 1.47
N ASP A 122 4.46 12.28 2.23
CA ASP A 122 4.27 12.62 3.63
C ASP A 122 4.86 11.52 4.52
N ASP A 123 4.85 11.72 5.83
CA ASP A 123 5.40 10.77 6.80
C ASP A 123 4.73 9.38 6.67
N GLY A 124 3.42 9.30 6.42
CA GLY A 124 2.72 8.03 6.29
C GLY A 124 3.09 7.25 5.01
N LEU A 125 3.34 7.95 3.90
CA LEU A 125 3.87 7.35 2.69
C LEU A 125 5.34 6.95 2.85
N MET A 126 6.13 7.69 3.62
CA MET A 126 7.51 7.32 3.95
C MET A 126 7.55 6.05 4.82
N ASP A 127 6.69 5.96 5.84
CA ASP A 127 6.53 4.75 6.65
C ASP A 127 6.11 3.55 5.79
N THR A 128 5.23 3.79 4.80
CA THR A 128 4.83 2.75 3.83
C THR A 128 6.02 2.29 2.99
N LEU A 129 6.85 3.22 2.49
CA LEU A 129 8.06 2.87 1.73
C LEU A 129 9.03 2.02 2.55
N GLU A 130 9.24 2.38 3.82
CA GLU A 130 10.10 1.63 4.73
C GLU A 130 9.55 0.22 4.95
N ALA A 131 8.27 0.09 5.33
CA ALA A 131 7.64 -1.20 5.56
C ALA A 131 7.66 -2.10 4.32
N CYS A 132 7.41 -1.55 3.13
CA CYS A 132 7.45 -2.31 1.89
C CYS A 132 8.86 -2.71 1.47
N SER A 133 9.86 -1.88 1.78
CA SER A 133 11.26 -2.22 1.54
C SER A 133 11.73 -3.33 2.48
N GLU A 134 11.33 -3.27 3.76
CA GLU A 134 11.63 -4.31 4.74
C GLU A 134 10.98 -5.64 4.35
N LEU A 135 9.70 -5.62 3.98
CA LEU A 135 8.97 -6.81 3.54
C LEU A 135 9.63 -7.50 2.33
N ARG A 136 10.10 -6.71 1.35
CA ARG A 136 10.85 -7.21 0.21
C ARG A 136 12.17 -7.86 0.64
N LEU A 137 12.92 -7.22 1.52
CA LEU A 137 14.22 -7.73 1.97
C LEU A 137 14.08 -9.05 2.74
N GLN A 138 13.10 -9.14 3.64
CA GLN A 138 12.81 -10.38 4.37
C GLN A 138 12.50 -11.54 3.41
N PHE A 139 11.82 -11.27 2.30
CA PHE A 139 11.57 -12.28 1.27
C PHE A 139 12.85 -12.69 0.54
N LEU A 140 13.64 -11.74 0.06
CA LEU A 140 14.85 -12.04 -0.71
C LEU A 140 15.82 -12.90 0.12
N ASP A 141 15.96 -12.58 1.41
CA ASP A 141 16.74 -13.37 2.37
C ASP A 141 16.17 -14.80 2.54
N ALA A 142 14.85 -14.93 2.67
CA ALA A 142 14.20 -16.24 2.74
C ALA A 142 14.44 -17.09 1.49
N MET A 143 14.41 -16.50 0.29
CA MET A 143 14.72 -17.23 -0.95
C MET A 143 16.18 -17.67 -1.04
N GLU A 144 17.11 -16.81 -0.66
CA GLU A 144 18.54 -17.13 -0.66
C GLU A 144 18.79 -18.32 0.27
N SER A 145 18.19 -18.33 1.47
CA SER A 145 18.32 -19.44 2.42
C SER A 145 17.79 -20.79 1.92
N LEU A 146 16.82 -20.78 1.01
CA LEU A 146 16.27 -22.00 0.40
C LEU A 146 17.13 -22.54 -0.75
N SER A 147 18.10 -21.75 -1.21
CA SER A 147 19.00 -22.10 -2.32
C SER A 147 20.35 -22.70 -1.88
N GLU A 148 20.63 -22.69 -0.57
CA GLU A 148 21.80 -23.30 0.07
C GLU A 148 21.55 -24.75 0.52
#